data_AF-A0A7V9BVA1-F1
#
_entry.id   AF-A0A7V9BVA1-F1
#
_cell.length_a   1.000
_cell.length_b   1.000
_cell.length_c   1.000
_cell.angle_alpha   90.00
_cell.angle_beta   90.00
_cell.angle_gamma   90.00
#
_symmetry.space_group_name_H-M   'P 1'
#
loop_
_entity.id
_entity.type
_entity.pdbx_description
1 polymer ?
#
loop_
_entity_poly.entity_id
_entity_poly.type
_entity_poly.pdbx_seq_one_letter_code
_entity_poly.pdbx_strand_id
1 'polypeptide(L)'
;MLVAWLAVAAHAGGCDAAALQDAIEDAEGSFSTMDATGFDDALRRARTSIGCAEGALTPVQCAGFHRVLALDAFLRSDEPTAILDFAAMRATQPGYVLPDEIAPEGHPLRDTFGRAAEFDASGTFPLPPVAEGWTNVDGQRSAAAPSGRPFVVQWFDDAGTPRITGHVPVGGRVPAWPAPAAKKGLSPLVVAGAATAAVGLGAYGAAFGTRASYDRAVAEGDPARTRSLRGTTNALTLSGIGLLAGGGVFVVAGVL
;
A
#
# COMPACT_ATOMS: atom_id res chain seq x y z
N MET A 1 17.90 56.11 -24.80
CA MET A 1 18.38 55.10 -23.84
C MET A 1 17.35 53.99 -23.77
N LEU A 2 17.65 52.83 -24.33
CA LEU A 2 16.79 51.63 -24.31
C LEU A 2 17.19 50.79 -23.10
N VAL A 3 16.29 50.67 -22.12
CA VAL A 3 16.46 49.77 -20.98
C VAL A 3 15.99 48.38 -21.41
N ALA A 4 16.94 47.48 -21.68
CA ALA A 4 16.67 46.08 -21.95
C ALA A 4 16.32 45.37 -20.63
N TRP A 5 15.07 44.96 -20.48
CA TRP A 5 14.65 44.09 -19.38
C TRP A 5 15.10 42.66 -19.68
N LEU A 6 16.16 42.21 -19.01
CA LEU A 6 16.49 40.80 -18.93
C LEU A 6 15.45 40.12 -18.03
N ALA A 7 14.46 39.48 -18.64
CA ALA A 7 13.62 38.52 -17.95
C ALA A 7 14.49 37.31 -17.62
N VAL A 8 15.00 37.26 -16.38
CA VAL A 8 15.54 36.04 -15.82
C VAL A 8 14.36 35.08 -15.69
N ALA A 9 14.29 34.09 -16.57
CA ALA A 9 13.39 32.97 -16.37
C ALA A 9 13.84 32.30 -15.07
N ALA A 10 13.12 32.59 -13.98
CA ALA A 10 13.20 31.80 -12.78
C ALA A 10 12.90 30.37 -13.22
N HIS A 11 13.94 29.52 -13.23
CA HIS A 11 13.72 28.09 -13.32
C HIS A 11 12.83 27.78 -12.14
N ALA A 12 11.55 27.52 -12.40
CA ALA A 12 10.73 26.76 -11.49
C ALA A 12 11.52 25.47 -11.30
N GLY A 13 12.28 25.38 -10.21
CA GLY A 13 13.14 24.23 -9.94
C GLY A 13 12.25 23.00 -10.03
N GLY A 14 12.47 22.21 -11.08
CA GLY A 14 11.58 21.12 -11.43
C GLY A 14 11.47 20.17 -10.25
N CYS A 15 10.25 19.74 -9.95
CA CYS A 15 9.99 18.71 -8.96
C CYS A 15 10.03 17.31 -9.60
N ASP A 16 10.84 17.14 -10.64
CA ASP A 16 10.98 15.87 -11.33
C ASP A 16 12.08 15.01 -10.71
N ALA A 17 12.14 13.75 -11.16
CA ALA A 17 13.10 12.79 -10.66
C ALA A 17 14.55 13.13 -11.08
N ALA A 18 14.74 13.89 -12.16
CA ALA A 18 16.05 14.32 -12.61
C ALA A 18 16.62 15.40 -11.68
N ALA A 19 15.81 16.37 -11.26
CA ALA A 19 16.21 17.40 -10.30
C ALA A 19 16.62 16.82 -8.94
N LEU A 20 16.00 15.71 -8.50
CA LEU A 20 16.46 14.98 -7.32
C LEU A 20 17.84 14.34 -7.56
N GLN A 21 18.03 13.69 -8.71
CA GLN A 21 19.30 13.06 -9.07
C GLN A 21 20.43 14.10 -9.12
N ASP A 22 20.22 15.23 -9.79
CA ASP A 22 21.18 16.33 -9.88
C ASP A 22 21.55 16.85 -8.47
N ALA A 23 20.55 17.02 -7.58
CA ALA A 23 20.80 17.47 -6.22
C ALA A 23 21.59 16.44 -5.38
N ILE A 24 21.41 15.14 -5.63
CA ILE A 24 22.19 14.07 -4.98
C ILE A 24 23.65 14.12 -5.46
N GLU A 25 23.87 14.21 -6.78
CA GLU A 25 25.21 14.29 -7.37
C GLU A 25 25.96 15.54 -6.91
N ASP A 26 25.28 16.70 -6.89
CA ASP A 26 25.83 17.95 -6.37
C ASP A 26 26.21 17.86 -4.89
N ALA A 27 25.40 17.18 -4.07
CA ALA A 27 25.69 16.99 -2.65
C ALA A 27 26.92 16.10 -2.45
N GLU A 28 27.01 14.98 -3.16
CA GLU A 28 28.17 14.07 -3.08
C GLU A 28 29.46 14.73 -3.59
N GLY A 29 29.37 15.49 -4.69
CA GLY A 29 30.49 16.29 -5.20
C GLY A 29 30.97 17.34 -4.20
N SER A 30 30.03 18.06 -3.58
CA SER A 30 30.35 19.07 -2.56
C SER A 30 30.96 18.45 -1.31
N PHE A 31 30.46 17.28 -0.89
CA PHE A 31 31.04 16.53 0.24
C PHE A 31 32.49 16.13 -0.04
N SER A 32 32.76 15.54 -1.21
CA SER A 32 34.12 15.07 -1.57
C SER A 32 35.14 16.20 -1.68
N THR A 33 34.70 17.41 -2.03
CA THR A 33 35.55 18.61 -2.17
C THR A 33 35.56 19.48 -0.91
N MET A 34 34.93 19.03 0.18
CA MET A 34 34.78 19.77 1.45
C MET A 34 34.10 21.15 1.30
N ASP A 35 33.24 21.32 0.29
CA ASP A 35 32.41 22.51 0.13
C ASP A 35 31.14 22.39 0.98
N ALA A 36 31.24 22.84 2.24
CA ALA A 36 30.13 22.81 3.17
C ALA A 36 28.91 23.61 2.68
N THR A 37 29.12 24.75 1.99
CA THR A 37 28.01 25.59 1.53
C THR A 37 27.29 24.92 0.36
N GLY A 38 28.06 24.40 -0.62
CA GLY A 38 27.53 23.61 -1.72
C GLY A 38 26.75 22.39 -1.24
N PHE A 39 27.27 21.69 -0.23
CA PHE A 39 26.60 20.54 0.37
C PHE A 39 25.25 20.91 0.98
N ASP A 40 25.20 21.97 1.80
CA ASP A 40 23.97 22.42 2.45
C ASP A 40 22.90 22.88 1.44
N ASP A 41 23.31 23.56 0.37
CA ASP A 41 22.42 23.98 -0.70
C ASP A 41 21.90 22.79 -1.52
N ALA A 42 22.75 21.82 -1.86
CA ALA A 42 22.38 20.60 -2.55
C ALA A 42 21.45 19.72 -1.71
N LEU A 43 21.75 19.52 -0.42
CA LEU A 43 20.89 18.81 0.53
C LEU A 43 19.50 19.45 0.64
N ARG A 44 19.43 20.79 0.70
CA ARG A 44 18.15 21.51 0.73
C ARG A 44 17.33 21.28 -0.54
N ARG A 45 17.99 21.29 -1.71
CA ARG A 45 17.34 20.95 -2.98
C ARG A 45 16.86 19.50 -2.99
N ALA A 46 17.68 18.54 -2.58
CA ALA A 46 17.29 17.13 -2.50
C ALA A 46 16.06 16.91 -1.60
N ARG A 47 16.04 17.53 -0.40
CA ARG A 47 14.87 17.47 0.51
C ARG A 47 13.62 18.10 -0.11
N THR A 48 13.77 19.21 -0.84
CA THR A 48 12.67 19.87 -1.54
C THR A 48 12.13 18.97 -2.66
N SER A 49 13.00 18.41 -3.49
CA SER A 49 12.64 17.54 -4.62
C SER A 49 11.93 16.26 -4.15
N ILE A 50 12.32 15.66 -3.02
CA ILE A 50 11.57 14.54 -2.42
C ILE A 50 10.14 14.95 -2.07
N GLY A 51 9.96 16.11 -1.43
CA GLY A 51 8.62 16.55 -1.00
C GLY A 51 7.65 16.85 -2.15
N CYS A 52 8.16 17.12 -3.35
CA CYS A 52 7.35 17.49 -4.50
C CYS A 52 7.45 16.54 -5.70
N ALA A 53 8.19 15.43 -5.60
CA ALA A 53 8.46 14.52 -6.71
C ALA A 53 7.20 14.16 -7.53
N GLU A 54 7.16 14.58 -8.79
CA GLU A 54 6.03 14.39 -9.73
C GLU A 54 6.10 13.04 -10.47
N GLY A 55 7.24 12.35 -10.38
CA GLY A 55 7.47 11.05 -11.02
C GLY A 55 7.70 9.92 -10.02
N ALA A 56 7.63 8.69 -10.52
CA ALA A 56 8.06 7.53 -9.74
C ALA A 56 9.57 7.60 -9.49
N LEU A 57 9.96 7.55 -8.22
CA LEU A 57 11.35 7.47 -7.82
C LEU A 57 11.86 6.05 -8.01
N THR A 58 13.07 5.94 -8.54
CA THR A 58 13.76 4.66 -8.67
C THR A 58 14.42 4.26 -7.34
N PRO A 59 14.73 2.96 -7.15
CA PRO A 59 15.55 2.54 -6.00
C PRO A 59 16.89 3.26 -5.91
N VAL A 60 17.55 3.54 -7.05
CA VAL A 60 18.84 4.25 -7.07
C VAL A 60 18.70 5.67 -6.54
N GLN A 61 17.65 6.40 -6.92
CA GLN A 61 17.39 7.76 -6.40
C GLN A 61 17.07 7.75 -4.90
N CYS A 62 16.27 6.78 -4.44
CA CYS A 62 15.97 6.65 -3.00
C CYS A 62 17.24 6.31 -2.21
N ALA A 63 18.09 5.39 -2.72
CA ALA A 63 19.37 5.05 -2.13
C ALA A 63 20.34 6.24 -2.07
N GLY A 64 20.43 7.02 -3.15
CA GLY A 64 21.22 8.26 -3.20
C GLY A 64 20.72 9.31 -2.20
N PHE A 65 19.40 9.48 -2.07
CA PHE A 65 18.84 10.38 -1.07
C PHE A 65 19.18 9.97 0.37
N HIS A 66 19.02 8.69 0.71
CA HIS A 66 19.43 8.15 2.01
C HIS A 66 20.94 8.36 2.25
N ARG A 67 21.79 8.15 1.23
CA ARG A 67 23.23 8.42 1.34
C ARG A 67 23.52 9.88 1.69
N VAL A 68 22.88 10.83 1.01
CA VAL A 68 23.05 12.27 1.29
C VAL A 68 22.60 12.63 2.71
N LEU A 69 21.52 12.03 3.22
CA LEU A 69 21.10 12.20 4.61
C LEU A 69 22.13 11.63 5.60
N ALA A 70 22.70 10.45 5.30
CA ALA A 70 23.75 9.87 6.12
C ALA A 70 25.01 10.75 6.19
N LEU A 71 25.40 11.37 5.06
CA LEU A 71 26.51 12.31 4.99
C LEU A 71 26.24 13.57 5.85
N ASP A 72 25.03 14.13 5.79
CA ASP A 72 24.61 15.25 6.64
C ASP A 72 24.68 14.90 8.13
N ALA A 73 24.13 13.74 8.51
CA ALA A 73 24.17 13.25 9.88
C ALA A 73 25.62 13.04 10.37
N PHE A 74 26.50 12.50 9.53
CA PHE A 74 27.92 12.34 9.85
C PHE A 74 28.61 13.69 10.09
N LEU A 75 28.40 14.70 9.23
CA LEU A 75 28.98 16.04 9.41
C LEU A 75 28.53 16.70 10.73
N ARG A 76 27.31 16.37 11.19
CA ARG A 76 26.75 16.85 12.45
C ARG A 76 27.11 16.00 13.66
N SER A 77 27.96 14.98 13.48
CA SER A 77 28.30 13.99 14.52
C SER A 77 27.08 13.25 15.10
N ASP A 78 26.00 13.12 14.32
CA ASP A 78 24.83 12.31 14.64
C ASP A 78 25.01 10.89 14.08
N GLU A 79 25.91 10.15 14.73
CA GLU A 79 26.28 8.81 14.30
C GLU A 79 25.10 7.82 14.22
N PRO A 80 24.15 7.77 15.19
CA PRO A 80 22.99 6.89 15.08
C PRO A 80 22.18 7.13 13.81
N THR A 81 21.90 8.38 13.47
CA THR A 81 21.16 8.74 12.24
C THR A 81 21.96 8.35 11.00
N ALA A 82 23.27 8.64 10.97
CA ALA A 82 24.12 8.27 9.84
C ALA A 82 24.14 6.76 9.57
N ILE A 83 24.22 5.94 10.62
CA ILE A 83 24.17 4.48 10.51
C ILE A 83 22.81 4.03 9.94
N LEU A 84 21.70 4.58 10.43
CA LEU A 84 20.36 4.20 10.00
C LEU A 84 20.08 4.57 8.53
N ASP A 85 20.48 5.77 8.11
CA ASP A 85 20.35 6.21 6.72
C ASP A 85 21.27 5.40 5.78
N PHE A 86 22.49 5.06 6.19
CA PHE A 86 23.33 4.14 5.43
C PHE A 86 22.74 2.73 5.35
N ALA A 87 22.11 2.23 6.42
CA ALA A 87 21.41 0.95 6.38
C ALA A 87 20.24 0.98 5.39
N ALA A 88 19.49 2.09 5.32
CA ALA A 88 18.45 2.30 4.33
C ALA A 88 18.96 2.36 2.89
N MET A 89 20.07 3.07 2.66
CA MET A 89 20.72 3.08 1.36
C MET A 89 21.14 1.66 0.93
N ARG A 90 21.82 0.90 1.80
CA ARG A 90 22.30 -0.45 1.48
C ARG A 90 21.18 -1.45 1.23
N ALA A 91 20.09 -1.36 1.99
CA ALA A 91 18.91 -2.19 1.76
C ALA A 91 18.24 -1.87 0.42
N THR A 92 18.26 -0.61 0.01
CA THR A 92 17.68 -0.14 -1.26
C THR A 92 18.56 -0.44 -2.47
N GLN A 93 19.88 -0.32 -2.31
CA GLN A 93 20.89 -0.60 -3.34
C GLN A 93 21.92 -1.62 -2.83
N PRO A 94 21.58 -2.92 -2.85
CA PRO A 94 22.50 -3.97 -2.45
C PRO A 94 23.78 -3.95 -3.28
N GLY A 95 24.93 -4.11 -2.62
CA GLY A 95 26.24 -4.12 -3.28
C GLY A 95 26.85 -2.74 -3.52
N TYR A 96 26.22 -1.65 -3.09
CA TYR A 96 26.87 -0.34 -3.10
C TYR A 96 28.16 -0.37 -2.25
N VAL A 97 29.23 0.20 -2.81
CA VAL A 97 30.51 0.40 -2.15
C VAL A 97 30.76 1.91 -2.04
N LEU A 98 31.17 2.38 -0.87
CA LEU A 98 31.52 3.77 -0.65
C LEU A 98 32.78 4.12 -1.47
N PRO A 99 32.71 5.07 -2.42
CA PRO A 99 33.85 5.46 -3.26
C PRO A 99 35.00 6.04 -2.43
N ASP A 100 36.23 5.80 -2.88
CA ASP A 100 37.45 6.32 -2.24
C ASP A 100 37.49 7.86 -2.31
N GLU A 101 36.86 8.47 -3.32
CA GLU A 101 36.73 9.91 -3.47
C GLU A 101 35.86 10.56 -2.38
N ILE A 102 34.86 9.83 -1.87
CA ILE A 102 34.00 10.31 -0.78
C ILE A 102 34.66 10.04 0.58
N ALA A 103 35.26 8.86 0.75
CA ALA A 103 35.92 8.49 1.98
C ALA A 103 37.10 7.56 1.67
N PRO A 104 38.36 8.04 1.68
CA PRO A 104 39.51 7.17 1.44
C PRO A 104 39.69 6.14 2.56
N GLU A 105 40.64 5.21 2.39
CA GLU A 105 41.00 4.25 3.42
C GLU A 105 41.39 4.97 4.74
N GLY A 106 40.90 4.46 5.87
CA GLY A 106 41.10 5.07 7.19
C GLY A 106 40.18 6.26 7.52
N HIS A 107 39.36 6.74 6.58
CA HIS A 107 38.40 7.81 6.87
C HIS A 107 37.29 7.32 7.84
N PRO A 108 36.93 8.07 8.90
CA PRO A 108 35.95 7.62 9.91
C PRO A 108 34.58 7.25 9.34
N LEU A 109 34.14 7.89 8.24
CA LEU A 109 32.90 7.55 7.55
C LEU A 109 32.83 6.08 7.11
N ARG A 110 33.97 5.45 6.80
CA ARG A 110 34.01 4.02 6.44
C ARG A 110 33.62 3.13 7.61
N ASP A 111 33.98 3.49 8.82
CA ASP A 111 33.57 2.76 10.03
C ASP A 111 32.05 2.90 10.22
N THR A 112 31.51 4.12 10.14
CA THR A 112 30.07 4.37 10.18
C THR A 112 29.30 3.57 9.10
N PHE A 113 29.79 3.56 7.86
CA PHE A 113 29.21 2.79 6.76
C PHE A 113 29.35 1.27 6.96
N GLY A 114 30.44 0.81 7.58
CA GLY A 114 30.68 -0.58 7.96
C GLY A 114 29.67 -1.06 9.00
N ARG A 115 29.49 -0.28 10.07
CA ARG A 115 28.51 -0.56 11.14
C ARG A 115 27.07 -0.61 10.63
N ALA A 116 26.73 0.15 9.60
CA ALA A 116 25.42 0.07 8.95
C ALA A 116 25.14 -1.33 8.32
N ALA A 117 26.18 -2.13 8.02
CA ALA A 117 26.02 -3.52 7.56
C ALA A 117 25.48 -4.45 8.66
N GLU A 118 25.79 -4.13 9.91
CA GLU A 118 25.51 -4.97 11.07
C GLU A 118 24.08 -4.75 11.57
N PHE A 119 23.44 -3.67 11.13
CA PHE A 119 22.09 -3.32 11.54
C PHE A 119 21.06 -4.19 10.83
N ASP A 120 20.36 -5.04 11.59
CA ASP A 120 19.24 -5.82 11.07
C ASP A 120 18.01 -4.91 10.86
N ALA A 121 17.76 -4.58 9.60
CA ALA A 121 16.61 -3.79 9.18
C ALA A 121 15.54 -4.63 8.46
N SER A 122 15.52 -5.95 8.67
CA SER A 122 14.59 -6.86 7.98
C SER A 122 13.14 -6.78 8.48
N GLY A 123 12.93 -6.28 9.69
CA GLY A 123 11.59 -6.13 10.27
C GLY A 123 10.72 -5.17 9.47
N THR A 124 9.48 -5.55 9.17
CA THR A 124 8.51 -4.73 8.42
C THR A 124 7.20 -4.55 9.18
N PHE A 125 6.46 -3.51 8.83
CA PHE A 125 5.09 -3.28 9.29
C PHE A 125 4.16 -2.94 8.12
N PRO A 126 2.87 -3.31 8.18
CA PRO A 126 1.93 -2.99 7.12
C PRO A 126 1.65 -1.48 7.07
N LEU A 127 1.65 -0.92 5.86
CA LEU A 127 1.23 0.47 5.64
C LEU A 127 -0.30 0.58 5.69
N PRO A 128 -0.87 1.75 6.06
CA PRO A 128 -2.30 1.98 5.94
C PRO A 128 -2.76 1.73 4.50
N PRO A 129 -3.88 1.02 4.26
CA PRO A 129 -4.36 0.77 2.91
C PRO A 129 -4.75 2.09 2.24
N VAL A 130 -4.41 2.22 0.96
CA VAL A 130 -4.82 3.35 0.11
C VAL A 130 -6.21 3.10 -0.48
N ALA A 131 -7.00 4.16 -0.65
CA ALA A 131 -8.32 4.04 -1.27
C ALA A 131 -8.24 3.59 -2.74
N GLU A 132 -7.28 4.14 -3.47
CA GLU A 132 -7.03 3.95 -4.89
C GLU A 132 -5.51 3.88 -5.13
N GLY A 133 -5.11 3.16 -6.18
CA GLY A 133 -3.73 3.01 -6.62
C GLY A 133 -2.86 2.12 -5.73
N TRP A 134 -1.61 2.52 -5.50
CA TRP A 134 -0.63 1.73 -4.75
C TRP A 134 0.42 2.60 -4.07
N THR A 135 1.19 1.98 -3.17
CA THR A 135 2.36 2.61 -2.54
C THR A 135 3.66 2.03 -3.09
N ASN A 136 4.66 2.90 -3.24
CA ASN A 136 6.05 2.49 -3.34
C ASN A 136 6.79 2.83 -2.05
N VAL A 137 7.70 1.97 -1.63
CA VAL A 137 8.65 2.17 -0.54
C VAL A 137 10.05 1.99 -1.11
N ASP A 138 10.92 2.98 -0.92
CA ASP A 138 12.27 3.05 -1.48
C ASP A 138 12.32 2.74 -2.99
N GLY A 139 11.36 3.29 -3.74
CA GLY A 139 11.24 3.12 -5.19
C GLY A 139 10.71 1.77 -5.66
N GLN A 140 10.24 0.91 -4.75
CA GLN A 140 9.65 -0.39 -5.07
C GLN A 140 8.19 -0.49 -4.62
N ARG A 141 7.31 -1.08 -5.43
CA ARG A 141 5.90 -1.27 -5.05
C ARG A 141 5.78 -2.18 -3.82
N SER A 142 5.22 -1.67 -2.73
CA SER A 142 5.09 -2.40 -1.46
C SER A 142 3.94 -1.88 -0.62
N ALA A 143 3.21 -2.79 0.03
CA ALA A 143 2.18 -2.48 1.04
C ALA A 143 2.71 -2.55 2.48
N ALA A 144 4.01 -2.72 2.65
CA ALA A 144 4.70 -2.75 3.93
C ALA A 144 5.95 -1.87 3.88
N ALA A 145 6.33 -1.32 5.02
CA ALA A 145 7.53 -0.49 5.17
C ALA A 145 8.49 -1.10 6.21
N PRO A 146 9.79 -0.81 6.11
CA PRO A 146 10.75 -1.26 7.11
C PRO A 146 10.49 -0.56 8.46
N SER A 147 10.63 -1.31 9.55
CA SER A 147 10.43 -0.81 10.92
C SER A 147 11.70 -0.30 11.58
N GLY A 148 12.86 -0.81 11.17
CA GLY A 148 14.16 -0.51 11.81
C GLY A 148 14.97 0.60 11.16
N ARG A 149 14.54 1.16 10.02
CA ARG A 149 15.33 2.12 9.24
C ARG A 149 14.45 3.17 8.56
N PRO A 150 14.99 4.36 8.22
CA PRO A 150 14.25 5.32 7.42
C PRO A 150 13.89 4.75 6.06
N PHE A 151 12.86 5.32 5.45
CA PHE A 151 12.40 4.97 4.11
C PHE A 151 11.77 6.15 3.40
N VAL A 152 11.81 6.12 2.06
CA VAL A 152 11.03 7.03 1.21
C VAL A 152 9.74 6.31 0.82
N VAL A 153 8.59 6.97 0.93
CA VAL A 153 7.30 6.43 0.50
C VAL A 153 6.67 7.34 -0.55
N GLN A 154 6.07 6.71 -1.56
CA GLN A 154 5.21 7.37 -2.55
C GLN A 154 3.85 6.70 -2.58
N TRP A 155 2.77 7.47 -2.60
CA TRP A 155 1.44 6.99 -2.94
C TRP A 155 1.08 7.44 -4.35
N PHE A 156 0.67 6.48 -5.18
CA PHE A 156 0.20 6.70 -6.55
C PHE A 156 -1.31 6.51 -6.63
N ASP A 157 -1.97 7.30 -7.48
CA ASP A 157 -3.34 7.02 -7.90
C ASP A 157 -3.41 5.88 -8.94
N ASP A 158 -4.62 5.52 -9.39
CA ASP A 158 -4.82 4.47 -10.39
C ASP A 158 -4.23 4.80 -11.77
N ALA A 159 -3.95 6.09 -12.04
CA ALA A 159 -3.31 6.54 -13.27
C ALA A 159 -1.77 6.47 -13.19
N GLY A 160 -1.21 6.09 -12.03
CA GLY A 160 0.23 6.05 -11.82
C GLY A 160 0.87 7.41 -11.58
N THR A 161 0.09 8.42 -11.18
CA THR A 161 0.60 9.73 -10.80
C THR A 161 0.88 9.76 -9.29
N PRO A 162 2.09 10.13 -8.83
CA PRO A 162 2.36 10.26 -7.41
C PRO A 162 1.54 11.42 -6.84
N ARG A 163 0.85 11.16 -5.73
CA ARG A 163 0.00 12.11 -5.01
C ARG A 163 0.67 12.64 -3.75
N ILE A 164 1.47 11.79 -3.12
CA ILE A 164 2.24 12.10 -1.91
C ILE A 164 3.59 11.41 -2.05
N THR A 165 4.67 12.16 -1.84
CA THR A 165 6.02 11.63 -1.64
C THR A 165 6.53 12.13 -0.30
N GLY A 166 7.19 11.27 0.48
CA GLY A 166 7.74 11.68 1.76
C GLY A 166 8.85 10.77 2.26
N HIS A 167 9.81 11.37 2.96
CA HIS A 167 10.80 10.65 3.75
C HIS A 167 10.29 10.45 5.18
N VAL A 168 10.35 9.21 5.68
CA VAL A 168 9.89 8.84 7.02
C VAL A 168 11.09 8.38 7.84
N PRO A 169 11.52 9.13 8.87
CA PRO A 169 12.58 8.67 9.78
C PRO A 169 12.10 7.49 10.63
N VAL A 170 13.01 6.81 11.31
CA VAL A 170 12.66 5.72 12.25
C VAL A 170 11.73 6.25 13.34
N GLY A 171 10.58 5.58 13.54
CA GLY A 171 9.54 6.03 14.46
C GLY A 171 8.75 7.26 13.99
N GLY A 172 9.08 7.79 12.82
CA GLY A 172 8.36 8.88 12.18
C GLY A 172 6.94 8.50 11.77
N ARG A 173 6.07 9.50 11.67
CA ARG A 173 4.69 9.29 11.24
C ARG A 173 4.65 9.09 9.72
N VAL A 174 4.10 7.95 9.28
CA VAL A 174 3.76 7.72 7.87
C VAL A 174 2.75 8.79 7.41
N PRO A 175 2.95 9.40 6.23
CA PRO A 175 1.97 10.33 5.66
C PRO A 175 0.55 9.73 5.64
N ALA A 176 -0.45 10.56 5.93
CA ALA A 176 -1.84 10.12 5.87
C ALA A 176 -2.36 10.24 4.42
N TRP A 177 -3.06 9.22 3.95
CA TRP A 177 -3.78 9.22 2.68
C TRP A 177 -5.21 8.73 2.87
N PRO A 178 -6.12 9.00 1.92
CA PRO A 178 -7.48 8.50 1.96
C PRO A 178 -7.50 6.99 2.11
N ALA A 179 -8.14 6.49 3.17
CA ALA A 179 -8.36 5.07 3.37
C ALA A 179 -9.48 4.60 2.43
N PRO A 180 -9.44 3.34 1.96
CA PRO A 180 -10.55 2.78 1.19
C PRO A 180 -11.83 2.88 2.00
N ALA A 181 -12.92 3.25 1.33
CA ALA A 181 -14.24 3.19 1.94
C ALA A 181 -14.42 1.78 2.52
N ALA A 182 -14.71 1.70 3.82
CA ALA A 182 -14.97 0.43 4.46
C ALA A 182 -16.05 -0.28 3.65
N LYS A 183 -15.70 -1.41 3.01
CA LYS A 183 -16.68 -2.23 2.33
C LYS A 183 -17.71 -2.60 3.39
N LYS A 184 -18.94 -2.10 3.25
CA LYS A 184 -20.07 -2.58 4.06
C LYS A 184 -20.21 -4.05 3.71
N GLY A 185 -19.59 -4.92 4.51
CA GLY A 185 -19.80 -6.35 4.40
C GLY A 185 -21.29 -6.62 4.52
N LEU A 186 -21.79 -7.62 3.80
CA LEU A 186 -23.13 -8.12 4.06
C LEU A 186 -23.18 -8.52 5.53
N SER A 187 -24.16 -7.99 6.26
CA SER A 187 -24.31 -8.37 7.65
C SER A 187 -24.50 -9.89 7.74
N PRO A 188 -24.00 -10.56 8.80
CA PRO A 188 -24.21 -12.00 8.98
C PRO A 188 -25.69 -12.40 8.88
N LEU A 189 -26.61 -11.49 9.23
CA LEU A 189 -28.05 -11.67 9.09
C LEU A 189 -28.51 -11.69 7.63
N VAL A 190 -27.97 -10.82 6.77
CA VAL A 190 -28.27 -10.86 5.33
C VAL A 190 -27.76 -12.17 4.71
N VAL A 191 -26.56 -12.64 5.11
CA VAL A 191 -26.02 -13.93 4.66
C VAL A 191 -26.90 -15.09 5.11
N ALA A 192 -27.32 -15.10 6.39
CA ALA A 192 -28.21 -16.13 6.93
C ALA A 192 -29.59 -16.12 6.26
N GLY A 193 -30.15 -14.93 5.99
CA GLY A 193 -31.42 -14.77 5.30
C GLY A 193 -31.36 -15.31 3.86
N ALA A 194 -30.29 -14.99 3.12
CA ALA A 194 -30.08 -15.50 1.77
C ALA A 194 -29.94 -17.03 1.72
N ALA A 195 -29.18 -17.61 2.66
CA ALA A 195 -29.04 -19.07 2.76
C ALA A 195 -30.38 -19.74 3.07
N THR A 196 -31.17 -19.19 4.00
CA THR A 196 -32.49 -19.72 4.37
C THR A 196 -33.47 -19.65 3.20
N ALA A 197 -33.46 -18.55 2.43
CA ALA A 197 -34.28 -18.40 1.24
C ALA A 197 -33.93 -19.42 0.15
N ALA A 198 -32.64 -19.70 -0.07
CA ALA A 198 -32.20 -20.71 -1.04
C ALA A 198 -32.69 -22.12 -0.67
N VAL A 199 -32.62 -22.50 0.61
CA VAL A 199 -33.17 -23.78 1.09
C VAL A 199 -34.69 -23.83 0.92
N GLY A 200 -35.39 -22.74 1.23
CA GLY A 200 -36.84 -22.61 1.03
C GLY A 200 -37.26 -22.80 -0.42
N LEU A 201 -36.56 -22.16 -1.37
CA LEU A 201 -36.80 -22.33 -2.81
C LEU A 201 -36.52 -23.77 -3.27
N GLY A 202 -35.46 -24.40 -2.77
CA GLY A 202 -35.15 -25.81 -3.06
C GLY A 202 -36.26 -26.76 -2.58
N ALA A 203 -36.74 -26.58 -1.35
CA ALA A 203 -37.83 -27.37 -0.78
C ALA A 203 -39.14 -27.18 -1.57
N TYR A 204 -39.45 -25.94 -1.97
CA TYR A 204 -40.63 -25.63 -2.79
C TYR A 204 -40.53 -26.24 -4.19
N GLY A 205 -39.37 -26.15 -4.85
CA GLY A 205 -39.13 -26.79 -6.15
C GLY A 205 -39.24 -28.32 -6.09
N ALA A 206 -38.73 -28.94 -5.03
CA ALA A 206 -38.90 -30.38 -4.80
C ALA A 206 -40.37 -30.78 -4.65
N ALA A 207 -41.18 -29.96 -3.95
CA ALA A 207 -42.62 -30.19 -3.83
C ALA A 207 -43.31 -30.19 -5.21
N PHE A 208 -42.95 -29.28 -6.13
CA PHE A 208 -43.45 -29.29 -7.51
C PHE A 208 -43.06 -30.55 -8.27
N GLY A 209 -41.83 -31.05 -8.12
CA GLY A 209 -41.38 -32.30 -8.74
C GLY A 209 -42.17 -33.52 -8.29
N THR A 210 -42.65 -33.56 -7.04
CA THR A 210 -43.46 -34.66 -6.52
C THR A 210 -44.87 -34.72 -7.13
N ARG A 211 -45.38 -33.62 -7.71
CA ARG A 211 -46.73 -33.53 -8.27
C ARG A 211 -46.97 -34.52 -9.41
N ALA A 212 -46.01 -34.67 -10.32
CA ALA A 212 -46.13 -35.61 -11.44
C ALA A 212 -46.21 -37.08 -10.96
N SER A 213 -45.54 -37.42 -9.86
CA SER A 213 -45.61 -38.75 -9.25
C SER A 213 -46.94 -38.98 -8.54
N TYR A 214 -47.50 -37.94 -7.93
CA TYR A 214 -48.83 -37.98 -7.32
C TYR A 214 -49.92 -38.21 -8.39
N ASP A 215 -49.89 -37.45 -9.47
CA ASP A 215 -50.88 -37.56 -10.56
C ASP A 215 -50.85 -38.96 -11.18
N ARG A 216 -49.64 -39.54 -11.34
CA ARG A 216 -49.48 -40.93 -11.80
C ARG A 216 -50.07 -41.94 -10.81
N ALA A 217 -49.78 -41.80 -9.52
CA ALA A 217 -50.32 -42.71 -8.49
C ALA A 217 -51.85 -42.66 -8.39
N VAL A 218 -52.45 -41.48 -8.62
CA VAL A 218 -53.91 -41.32 -8.70
C VAL A 218 -54.48 -42.03 -9.93
N ALA A 219 -53.85 -41.87 -11.10
CA ALA A 219 -54.27 -42.53 -12.33
C ALA A 219 -54.16 -44.07 -12.24
N GLU A 220 -53.15 -44.58 -11.53
CA GLU A 220 -52.94 -46.01 -11.27
C GLU A 220 -53.88 -46.58 -10.18
N GLY A 221 -54.59 -45.74 -9.44
CA GLY A 221 -55.51 -46.17 -8.38
C GLY A 221 -54.82 -46.76 -7.15
N ASP A 222 -53.60 -46.31 -6.80
CA ASP A 222 -52.86 -46.78 -5.62
C ASP A 222 -53.08 -45.86 -4.39
N PRO A 223 -54.04 -46.17 -3.50
CA PRO A 223 -54.40 -45.30 -2.38
C PRO A 223 -53.33 -45.24 -1.30
N ALA A 224 -52.41 -46.21 -1.22
CA ALA A 224 -51.32 -46.18 -0.25
C ALA A 224 -50.25 -45.18 -0.69
N ARG A 225 -49.87 -45.23 -1.98
CA ARG A 225 -48.91 -44.29 -2.57
C ARG A 225 -49.44 -42.87 -2.66
N THR A 226 -50.71 -42.68 -3.00
CA THR A 226 -51.35 -41.35 -3.00
C THR A 226 -51.30 -40.70 -1.61
N ARG A 227 -51.59 -41.46 -0.53
CA ARG A 227 -51.51 -40.93 0.84
C ARG A 227 -50.09 -40.56 1.26
N SER A 228 -49.11 -41.39 0.91
CA SER A 228 -47.70 -41.12 1.18
C SER A 228 -47.21 -39.85 0.47
N LEU A 229 -47.46 -39.74 -0.84
CA LEU A 229 -47.04 -38.57 -1.63
C LEU A 229 -47.72 -37.27 -1.16
N ARG A 230 -49.00 -37.33 -0.79
CA ARG A 230 -49.73 -36.18 -0.22
C ARG A 230 -49.09 -35.68 1.08
N GLY A 231 -48.64 -36.58 1.95
CA GLY A 231 -47.93 -36.22 3.18
C GLY A 231 -46.61 -35.50 2.89
N THR A 232 -45.80 -36.04 1.98
CA THR A 232 -44.50 -35.47 1.60
C THR A 232 -44.63 -34.10 0.91
N THR A 233 -45.57 -33.96 -0.03
CA THR A 233 -45.81 -32.68 -0.73
C THR A 233 -46.27 -31.58 0.24
N ASN A 234 -47.18 -31.90 1.17
CA ASN A 234 -47.65 -30.94 2.17
C ASN A 234 -46.51 -30.53 3.13
N ALA A 235 -45.71 -31.49 3.60
CA ALA A 235 -44.58 -31.21 4.49
C ALA A 235 -43.53 -30.31 3.81
N LEU A 236 -43.17 -30.60 2.55
CA LEU A 236 -42.21 -29.79 1.78
C LEU A 236 -42.75 -28.39 1.48
N THR A 237 -44.03 -28.26 1.14
CA THR A 237 -44.66 -26.97 0.83
C THR A 237 -44.71 -26.06 2.07
N LEU A 238 -45.14 -26.59 3.23
CA LEU A 238 -45.20 -25.84 4.48
C LEU A 238 -43.80 -25.45 4.97
N SER A 239 -42.84 -26.36 4.87
CA SER A 239 -41.44 -26.08 5.22
C SER A 239 -40.83 -25.01 4.31
N GLY A 240 -41.11 -25.07 3.00
CA GLY A 240 -40.67 -24.06 2.03
C GLY A 240 -41.23 -22.67 2.34
N ILE A 241 -42.54 -22.54 2.60
CA ILE A 241 -43.18 -21.26 2.95
C ILE A 241 -42.61 -20.70 4.25
N GLY A 242 -42.46 -21.54 5.28
CA GLY A 242 -41.91 -21.12 6.58
C GLY A 242 -40.47 -20.59 6.47
N LEU A 243 -39.63 -21.27 5.70
CA LEU A 243 -38.24 -20.84 5.47
C LEU A 243 -38.16 -19.55 4.65
N LEU A 244 -39.01 -19.38 3.64
CA LEU A 244 -39.06 -18.13 2.85
C LEU A 244 -39.54 -16.93 3.70
N ALA A 245 -40.58 -17.12 4.52
CA ALA A 245 -41.08 -16.09 5.42
C ALA A 245 -40.04 -15.71 6.49
N GLY A 246 -39.38 -16.70 7.10
CA GLY A 246 -38.32 -16.48 8.09
C GLY A 246 -37.09 -15.81 7.48
N GLY A 247 -36.62 -16.29 6.31
CA GLY A 247 -35.47 -15.72 5.60
C GLY A 247 -35.67 -14.25 5.21
N GLY A 248 -36.88 -13.87 4.79
CA GLY A 248 -37.23 -12.48 4.45
C GLY A 248 -37.09 -11.51 5.63
N VAL A 249 -37.45 -11.94 6.85
CA VAL A 249 -37.32 -11.11 8.07
C VAL A 249 -35.86 -10.82 8.39
N PHE A 250 -34.97 -11.80 8.24
CA PHE A 250 -33.53 -11.61 8.49
C PHE A 250 -32.86 -10.68 7.47
N VAL A 251 -33.29 -10.71 6.20
CA VAL A 251 -32.76 -9.79 5.18
C VAL A 251 -33.18 -8.35 5.47
N VAL A 252 -34.47 -8.12 5.78
CA VAL A 252 -34.97 -6.76 6.09
C VAL A 252 -34.34 -6.20 7.36
N ALA A 253 -34.24 -7.01 8.43
CA ALA A 253 -33.61 -6.60 9.67
C ALA A 253 -32.10 -6.34 9.55
N GLY A 254 -31.43 -6.98 8.59
CA GLY A 254 -30.00 -6.79 8.36
C GLY A 254 -29.63 -5.62 7.44
N VAL A 255 -30.62 -4.95 6.83
CA VAL A 255 -30.44 -3.82 5.89
C VAL A 255 -30.78 -2.46 6.52
N LEU A 256 -31.61 -2.45 7.57
CA LEU A 256 -31.94 -1.26 8.38
C LEU A 256 -30.82 -0.93 9.37
#